data_AF-A0A7L1B0J9-F1
#
_entry.id   AF-A0A7L1B0J9-F1
#
_cell.length_a   1.000
_cell.length_b   1.000
_cell.length_c   1.000
_cell.angle_alpha   90.00
_cell.angle_beta   90.00
_cell.angle_gamma   90.00
#
_symmetry.space_group_name_H-M   'P 1'
#
loop_
_entity.id
_entity.type
_entity.pdbx_description
1 polymer ?
#
loop_
_entity_poly.entity_id
_entity_poly.type
_entity_poly.pdbx_seq_one_letter_code
_entity_poly.pdbx_strand_id
1 'polypeptide(L)'
;FSGADLADGSCAHPTIPGRVSPLLPANHVTMTKGTGLVHTAPAHGMEDYSVASHHQLPTDCLVDESGCFTEAAGPELKNKNVLEEGNEAVIKMLQAAGSLLKEEKYVHSYPYDWRTKKPMIIRASKQWFVNTADVKAAAQDVLKKVKVIPTSAMNRMLEMLDRRTFWCISRQRCWGVP
;
A
#
# COMPACT_ATOMS: atom_id res chain seq x y z
N PHE A 1 -18.97 17.98 13.45
CA PHE A 1 -19.11 17.83 11.99
C PHE A 1 -18.97 16.35 11.66
N SER A 2 -19.67 15.87 10.64
CA SER A 2 -19.55 14.51 10.11
C SER A 2 -18.27 14.37 9.28
N GLY A 3 -17.81 13.14 9.03
CA GLY A 3 -16.67 12.93 8.12
C GLY A 3 -16.95 13.42 6.69
N ALA A 4 -18.21 13.38 6.26
CA ALA A 4 -18.62 13.92 4.95
C ALA A 4 -18.48 15.45 4.88
N ASP A 5 -18.51 16.14 6.01
CA ASP A 5 -18.32 17.59 6.08
C ASP A 5 -16.85 17.99 5.78
N LEU A 6 -15.92 17.03 5.81
CA LEU A 6 -14.51 17.21 5.43
C LEU A 6 -14.22 16.89 3.96
N ALA A 7 -15.24 16.47 3.19
CA ALA A 7 -15.09 16.23 1.77
C ALA A 7 -14.56 17.48 1.06
N ASP A 8 -13.72 17.29 0.04
CA ASP A 8 -13.03 18.35 -0.71
C ASP A 8 -12.10 19.25 0.12
N GLY A 9 -11.93 18.95 1.41
CA GLY A 9 -10.96 19.59 2.27
C GLY A 9 -9.52 19.22 1.89
N SER A 10 -8.57 20.01 2.39
CA SER A 10 -7.16 19.72 2.22
C SER A 10 -6.35 20.11 3.45
N CYS A 11 -5.16 19.53 3.58
CA CYS A 11 -4.21 19.83 4.63
C CYS A 11 -2.84 20.18 4.04
N ALA A 12 -2.12 21.09 4.71
CA ALA A 12 -0.74 21.35 4.36
C ALA A 12 0.14 20.17 4.80
N HIS A 13 1.12 19.81 3.97
CA HIS A 13 2.11 18.79 4.32
C HIS A 13 3.04 19.33 5.43
N PRO A 14 3.27 18.58 6.51
CA PRO A 14 3.96 19.11 7.69
C PRO A 14 5.43 19.45 7.45
N THR A 15 6.09 18.80 6.50
CA THR A 15 7.53 18.97 6.24
C THR A 15 7.89 19.45 4.84
N ILE A 16 6.92 19.57 3.93
CA ILE A 16 7.17 19.95 2.53
C ILE A 16 6.43 21.27 2.27
N PRO A 17 7.12 22.42 2.26
CA PRO A 17 6.49 23.72 2.08
C PRO A 17 5.67 23.80 0.79
N GLY A 18 4.46 24.33 0.89
CA GLY A 18 3.56 24.53 -0.26
C GLY A 18 2.88 23.27 -0.79
N ARG A 19 3.22 22.07 -0.28
CA ARG A 19 2.51 20.84 -0.65
C ARG A 19 1.18 20.77 0.08
N VAL A 20 0.12 20.58 -0.68
CA VAL A 20 -1.26 20.41 -0.18
C VAL A 20 -1.71 18.99 -0.47
N SER A 21 -2.29 18.34 0.53
CA SER A 21 -2.81 16.98 0.45
C SER A 21 -4.33 17.00 0.57
N PRO A 22 -5.09 16.38 -0.36
CA PRO A 22 -6.54 16.32 -0.28
C PRO A 22 -7.00 15.36 0.81
N LEU A 23 -8.16 15.63 1.40
CA LEU A 23 -8.88 14.70 2.26
C LEU A 23 -9.76 13.79 1.40
N LEU A 24 -9.56 12.48 1.51
CA LEU A 24 -10.23 11.49 0.68
C LEU A 24 -11.15 10.62 1.52
N PRO A 25 -12.39 10.35 1.07
CA PRO A 25 -13.25 9.39 1.73
C PRO A 25 -12.68 7.98 1.55
N ALA A 26 -12.55 7.23 2.65
CA ALA A 26 -12.00 5.88 2.62
C ALA A 26 -12.74 4.94 3.59
N ASN A 27 -13.22 3.81 3.07
CA ASN A 27 -14.06 2.87 3.83
C ASN A 27 -13.28 2.02 4.85
N HIS A 28 -11.95 1.98 4.75
CA HIS A 28 -11.11 1.20 5.68
C HIS A 28 -10.79 1.98 6.97
N VAL A 29 -11.13 3.28 7.02
CA VAL A 29 -10.92 4.13 8.20
C VAL A 29 -12.00 3.83 9.24
N THR A 30 -11.60 3.52 10.47
CA THR A 30 -12.52 3.20 11.57
C THR A 30 -12.36 4.19 12.72
N MET A 31 -13.44 4.37 13.49
CA MET A 31 -13.43 5.23 14.70
C MET A 31 -12.87 4.53 15.94
N THR A 32 -12.42 3.27 15.80
CA THR A 32 -12.02 2.45 16.96
C THR A 32 -10.63 2.77 17.48
N LYS A 33 -9.74 3.28 16.61
CA LYS A 33 -8.32 3.53 16.92
C LYS A 33 -7.80 4.73 16.13
N GLY A 34 -6.80 5.40 16.68
CA GLY A 34 -6.18 6.57 16.06
C GLY A 34 -7.05 7.82 16.19
N THR A 35 -6.95 8.72 15.21
CA THR A 35 -7.61 10.04 15.23
C THR A 35 -8.84 10.12 14.34
N GLY A 36 -9.17 9.04 13.62
CA GLY A 36 -10.18 9.05 12.56
C GLY A 36 -9.70 9.65 11.24
N LEU A 37 -8.47 10.15 11.16
CA LEU A 37 -7.78 10.55 9.93
C LEU A 37 -6.57 9.65 9.73
N VAL A 38 -6.44 9.05 8.55
CA VAL A 38 -5.35 8.12 8.21
C VAL A 38 -4.50 8.73 7.11
N HIS A 39 -3.18 8.71 7.30
CA HIS A 39 -2.24 9.10 6.25
C HIS A 39 -2.24 8.06 5.14
N THR A 40 -2.30 8.51 3.88
CA THR A 40 -2.28 7.65 2.71
C THR A 40 -0.90 7.67 2.05
N ALA A 41 -0.24 6.51 2.00
CA ALA A 41 1.03 6.28 1.33
C ALA A 41 0.87 5.18 0.26
N PRO A 42 0.49 5.51 -0.98
CA PRO A 42 0.07 4.52 -2.00
C PRO A 42 1.14 3.48 -2.36
N ALA A 43 2.41 3.83 -2.18
CA ALA A 43 3.53 2.93 -2.44
C ALA A 43 3.78 1.92 -1.30
N HIS A 44 3.09 2.02 -0.17
CA HIS A 44 3.41 1.30 1.06
C HIS A 44 2.20 0.59 1.72
N GLY A 45 1.01 0.64 1.11
CA GLY A 45 -0.19 -0.03 1.62
C GLY A 45 -1.17 -0.38 0.51
N MET A 46 -1.84 -1.53 0.62
CA MET A 46 -2.82 -1.96 -0.39
C MET A 46 -4.09 -1.11 -0.35
N GLU A 47 -4.57 -0.76 0.85
CA GLU A 47 -5.72 0.14 1.00
C GLU A 47 -5.40 1.54 0.46
N ASP A 48 -4.21 2.05 0.76
CA ASP A 48 -3.72 3.33 0.25
C ASP A 48 -3.60 3.33 -1.27
N TYR A 49 -3.04 2.26 -1.85
CA TYR A 49 -2.96 2.07 -3.29
C TYR A 49 -4.35 2.07 -3.94
N SER A 50 -5.33 1.39 -3.33
CA SER A 50 -6.71 1.33 -3.82
C SER A 50 -7.36 2.71 -3.84
N VAL A 51 -7.25 3.47 -2.75
CA VAL A 51 -7.78 4.84 -2.65
C VAL A 51 -7.09 5.74 -3.68
N ALA A 52 -5.76 5.71 -3.74
CA ALA A 52 -5.00 6.50 -4.71
C ALA A 52 -5.33 6.15 -6.16
N SER A 53 -5.49 4.86 -6.49
CA SER A 53 -5.88 4.42 -7.82
C SER A 53 -7.29 4.90 -8.19
N HIS A 54 -8.23 4.89 -7.24
CA HIS A 54 -9.59 5.39 -7.48
C HIS A 54 -9.60 6.90 -7.77
N HIS A 55 -8.76 7.66 -7.06
CA HIS A 55 -8.62 9.11 -7.22
C HIS A 55 -7.51 9.53 -8.19
N GLN A 56 -6.90 8.60 -8.93
CA GLN A 56 -5.85 8.84 -9.93
C GLN A 56 -4.64 9.62 -9.38
N LEU A 57 -4.27 9.34 -8.14
CA LEU A 57 -3.12 9.95 -7.47
C LEU A 57 -1.81 9.26 -7.88
N PRO A 58 -0.68 9.99 -7.87
CA PRO A 58 0.62 9.42 -8.16
C PRO A 58 1.05 8.42 -7.07
N THR A 59 1.68 7.33 -7.50
CA THR A 59 2.19 6.25 -6.64
C THR A 59 3.71 6.22 -6.69
N ASP A 60 4.33 7.36 -6.43
CA ASP A 60 5.79 7.45 -6.38
C ASP A 60 6.32 6.75 -5.13
N CYS A 61 7.29 5.85 -5.31
CA CYS A 61 7.96 5.17 -4.22
C CYS A 61 9.28 5.87 -3.90
N LEU A 62 9.37 6.45 -2.71
CA LEU A 62 10.56 7.15 -2.25
C LEU A 62 11.62 6.21 -1.65
N VAL A 63 11.37 4.89 -1.67
CA VAL A 63 12.23 3.87 -1.06
C VAL A 63 12.76 2.93 -2.15
N ASP A 64 14.05 2.62 -2.07
CA ASP A 64 14.73 1.71 -2.99
C ASP A 64 14.60 0.23 -2.59
N GLU A 65 15.29 -0.66 -3.31
CA GLU A 65 15.30 -2.11 -3.06
C GLU A 65 16.09 -2.53 -1.84
N SER A 66 16.99 -1.67 -1.35
CA SER A 66 17.75 -1.88 -0.11
C SER A 66 16.98 -1.46 1.13
N GLY A 67 15.79 -0.87 0.97
CA GLY A 67 15.00 -0.34 2.08
C GLY A 67 15.50 1.02 2.56
N CYS A 68 16.22 1.76 1.69
CA CYS A 68 16.71 3.09 1.97
C CYS A 68 15.90 4.15 1.20
N PHE A 69 15.82 5.34 1.76
CA PHE A 69 15.22 6.48 1.06
C PHE A 69 16.07 6.89 -0.16
N THR A 70 15.39 7.09 -1.27
CA THR A 70 15.94 7.62 -2.52
C THR A 70 16.25 9.11 -2.42
N GLU A 71 16.97 9.65 -3.41
CA GLU A 71 17.24 11.08 -3.51
C GLU A 71 15.98 11.95 -3.56
N ALA A 72 14.89 11.43 -4.13
CA ALA A 72 13.60 12.13 -4.18
C ALA A 72 12.98 12.39 -2.80
N ALA A 73 13.43 11.68 -1.76
CA ALA A 73 12.99 11.91 -0.38
C ALA A 73 13.57 13.19 0.25
N GLY A 74 14.56 13.81 -0.39
CA GLY A 74 15.24 15.00 0.10
C GLY A 74 16.56 14.70 0.84
N PRO A 75 17.40 15.72 1.04
CA PRO A 75 18.76 15.56 1.57
C PRO A 75 18.79 15.05 3.02
N GLU A 76 17.77 15.34 3.82
CA GLU A 76 17.67 14.90 5.21
C GLU A 76 17.43 13.39 5.34
N LEU A 77 16.86 12.77 4.29
CA LEU A 77 16.43 11.36 4.29
C LEU A 77 17.24 10.49 3.35
N LYS A 78 17.79 11.02 2.26
CA LYS A 78 18.55 10.25 1.25
C LYS A 78 19.54 9.27 1.89
N ASN A 79 19.54 8.03 1.40
CA ASN A 79 20.37 6.89 1.83
C ASN A 79 20.13 6.37 3.25
N LYS A 80 19.14 6.90 3.98
CA LYS A 80 18.78 6.40 5.31
C LYS A 80 17.87 5.19 5.21
N ASN A 81 18.13 4.16 6.00
CA ASN A 81 17.25 3.01 6.17
C ASN A 81 15.92 3.45 6.80
N VAL A 82 14.80 3.06 6.18
CA VAL A 82 13.47 3.55 6.57
C VAL A 82 13.01 3.06 7.94
N LEU A 83 13.48 1.89 8.40
CA LEU A 83 13.07 1.32 9.68
C LEU A 83 14.00 1.73 10.84
N GLU A 84 15.21 2.21 10.51
CA GLU A 84 16.23 2.62 11.47
C GLU A 84 16.36 4.15 11.49
N GLU A 85 17.46 4.72 11.02
CA GLU A 85 17.75 6.15 11.13
C GLU A 85 16.78 7.06 10.36
N GLY A 86 16.03 6.51 9.40
CA GLY A 86 15.00 7.22 8.66
C GLY A 86 13.83 7.65 9.53
N ASN A 87 13.32 6.77 10.40
CA ASN A 87 12.22 7.10 11.31
C ASN A 87 12.61 8.21 12.29
N GLU A 88 13.80 8.11 12.89
CA GLU A 88 14.31 9.14 13.80
C GLU A 88 14.50 10.50 13.10
N ALA A 89 14.94 10.49 11.84
CA ALA A 89 15.09 11.71 11.07
C ALA A 89 13.74 12.39 10.80
N VAL A 90 12.71 11.62 10.40
CA VAL A 90 11.35 12.16 10.18
C VAL A 90 10.76 12.73 11.46
N ILE A 91 10.93 12.06 12.60
CA ILE A 91 10.46 12.58 13.91
C ILE A 91 11.11 13.93 14.21
N LYS A 92 12.42 14.06 14.03
CA LYS A 92 13.14 15.34 14.23
C LYS A 92 12.65 16.43 13.28
N MET A 93 12.36 16.09 12.02
CA MET A 93 11.78 17.03 11.05
C MET A 93 10.39 17.52 11.50
N LEU A 94 9.52 16.62 11.98
CA LEU A 94 8.20 16.97 12.51
C LEU A 94 8.28 17.84 13.77
N GLN A 95 9.24 17.57 14.66
CA GLN A 95 9.52 18.40 15.83
C GLN A 95 9.97 19.81 15.43
N ALA A 96 10.93 19.91 14.50
CA ALA A 96 11.41 21.20 14.00
C ALA A 96 10.31 22.02 13.31
N ALA A 97 9.37 21.34 12.64
CA ALA A 97 8.19 21.96 12.03
C ALA A 97 7.05 22.27 13.02
N GLY A 98 7.20 21.96 14.31
CA GLY A 98 6.14 22.16 15.32
C GLY A 98 4.87 21.33 15.06
N SER A 99 4.97 20.27 14.26
CA SER A 99 3.83 19.46 13.81
C SER A 99 3.72 18.12 14.53
N LEU A 100 4.67 17.79 15.43
CA LEU A 100 4.60 16.60 16.28
C LEU A 100 3.70 16.86 17.49
N LEU A 101 2.52 16.24 17.52
CA LEU A 101 1.59 16.37 18.64
C LEU A 101 1.91 15.41 19.80
N LYS A 102 2.22 14.15 19.48
CA LYS A 102 2.49 13.09 20.46
C LYS A 102 3.40 12.04 19.86
N GLU A 103 4.34 11.56 20.66
CA GLU A 103 5.22 10.42 20.34
C GLU A 103 5.10 9.40 21.48
N GLU A 104 4.84 8.14 21.15
CA GLU A 104 4.80 7.05 22.13
C GLU A 104 5.30 5.74 21.53
N LYS A 105 5.88 4.88 22.37
CA LYS A 105 6.31 3.54 21.95
C LYS A 105 5.08 2.64 21.80
N TYR A 106 4.93 2.02 20.64
CA TYR A 106 3.79 1.17 20.33
C TYR A 106 4.22 -0.26 19.98
N VAL A 107 3.82 -1.22 20.82
CA VAL A 107 4.11 -2.65 20.60
C VAL A 107 2.91 -3.30 19.91
N HIS A 108 3.15 -3.92 18.77
CA HIS A 108 2.13 -4.58 17.97
C HIS A 108 2.73 -5.73 17.15
N SER A 109 1.86 -6.53 16.53
CA SER A 109 2.30 -7.54 15.58
C SER A 109 2.81 -6.88 14.29
N TYR A 110 4.00 -7.25 13.85
CA TYR A 110 4.65 -6.71 12.66
C TYR A 110 5.10 -7.85 11.73
N PRO A 111 5.07 -7.69 10.41
CA PRO A 111 5.55 -8.72 9.48
C PRO A 111 7.08 -8.87 9.52
N TYR A 112 7.54 -10.09 9.72
CA TYR A 112 8.96 -10.45 9.66
C TYR A 112 9.22 -11.48 8.57
N ASP A 113 10.36 -11.33 7.90
CA ASP A 113 10.83 -12.34 6.96
C ASP A 113 11.12 -13.64 7.72
N TRP A 114 10.51 -14.73 7.27
CA TRP A 114 10.56 -16.01 7.97
C TRP A 114 11.96 -16.61 8.02
N ARG A 115 12.85 -16.24 7.09
CA ARG A 115 14.22 -16.76 6.98
C ARG A 115 15.22 -15.93 7.76
N THR A 116 15.30 -14.63 7.47
CA THR A 116 16.27 -13.69 8.06
C THR A 116 15.81 -13.14 9.41
N LYS A 117 14.51 -13.27 9.74
CA LYS A 117 13.89 -12.69 10.95
C LYS A 117 14.03 -11.17 11.01
N LYS A 118 14.22 -10.52 9.87
CA LYS A 118 14.23 -9.06 9.74
C LYS A 118 12.83 -8.52 9.46
N PRO A 119 12.51 -7.29 9.92
CA PRO A 119 11.21 -6.67 9.63
C PRO A 119 11.05 -6.44 8.12
N MET A 120 9.82 -6.56 7.63
CA MET A 120 9.49 -6.32 6.22
C MET A 120 8.73 -5.03 6.04
N ILE A 121 9.01 -4.33 4.93
CA ILE A 121 8.22 -3.18 4.47
C ILE A 121 7.46 -3.55 3.20
N ILE A 122 6.29 -2.94 3.01
CA ILE A 122 5.57 -3.00 1.74
C ILE A 122 6.13 -1.90 0.84
N ARG A 123 6.45 -2.26 -0.40
CA ARG A 123 7.00 -1.34 -1.41
C ARG A 123 6.35 -1.60 -2.75
N ALA A 124 5.80 -0.57 -3.38
CA ALA A 124 5.35 -0.64 -4.74
C ALA A 124 6.55 -0.83 -5.68
N SER A 125 6.39 -1.75 -6.63
CA SER A 125 7.39 -2.03 -7.67
C SER A 125 6.70 -2.14 -9.02
N LYS A 126 7.41 -1.78 -10.08
CA LYS A 126 6.91 -1.96 -11.45
C LYS A 126 6.93 -3.46 -11.76
N GLN A 127 5.78 -3.99 -12.17
CA GLN A 127 5.58 -5.41 -12.45
C GLN A 127 4.78 -5.57 -13.73
N TRP A 128 4.93 -6.72 -14.38
CA TRP A 128 4.17 -7.12 -15.55
C TRP A 128 2.90 -7.85 -15.11
N PHE A 129 1.77 -7.42 -15.67
CA PHE A 129 0.47 -8.00 -15.38
C PHE A 129 -0.21 -8.45 -16.67
N VAL A 130 -0.91 -9.57 -16.59
CA VAL A 130 -1.89 -9.99 -17.60
C VAL A 130 -3.27 -9.56 -17.11
N ASN A 131 -4.00 -8.84 -17.97
CA ASN A 131 -5.42 -8.55 -17.73
C ASN A 131 -6.22 -9.85 -17.92
N THR A 132 -6.80 -10.37 -16.84
CA THR A 132 -7.57 -11.61 -16.90
C THR A 132 -9.06 -11.38 -17.16
N ALA A 133 -9.51 -10.13 -17.29
CA ALA A 133 -10.91 -9.80 -17.56
C ALA A 133 -11.40 -10.46 -18.86
N ASP A 134 -10.58 -10.43 -19.92
CA ASP A 134 -10.95 -10.91 -21.26
C ASP A 134 -11.15 -12.44 -21.31
N VAL A 135 -10.46 -13.18 -20.45
CA VAL A 135 -10.54 -14.65 -20.38
C VAL A 135 -11.48 -15.15 -19.29
N LYS A 136 -11.99 -14.26 -18.43
CA LYS A 136 -12.76 -14.62 -17.23
C LYS A 136 -14.03 -15.39 -17.56
N ALA A 137 -14.85 -14.87 -18.48
CA ALA A 137 -16.12 -15.47 -18.84
C ALA A 137 -15.93 -16.89 -19.44
N ALA A 138 -14.98 -17.01 -20.37
CA ALA A 138 -14.64 -18.29 -20.97
C ALA A 138 -14.14 -19.31 -19.92
N ALA A 139 -13.28 -18.88 -18.98
CA ALA A 139 -12.80 -19.73 -17.90
C ALA A 139 -13.92 -20.21 -16.98
N GLN A 140 -14.88 -19.35 -16.62
CA GLN A 140 -16.04 -19.72 -15.80
C GLN A 140 -16.93 -20.75 -16.51
N ASP A 141 -17.15 -20.59 -17.82
CA ASP A 141 -17.99 -21.51 -18.59
C ASP A 141 -17.34 -22.88 -18.79
N VAL A 142 -16.02 -22.94 -18.94
CA VAL A 142 -15.29 -24.21 -18.95
C VAL A 142 -15.32 -24.85 -17.56
N LEU A 143 -15.11 -24.08 -16.49
CA LEU A 143 -15.10 -24.60 -15.12
C LEU A 143 -16.42 -25.30 -14.75
N LYS A 144 -17.57 -24.76 -15.18
CA LYS A 144 -18.89 -25.40 -14.96
C LYS A 144 -19.02 -26.80 -15.57
N LYS A 145 -18.21 -27.12 -16.59
CA LYS A 145 -18.19 -28.42 -17.27
C LYS A 145 -17.24 -29.42 -16.60
N VAL A 146 -16.37 -28.96 -15.70
CA VAL A 146 -15.39 -29.79 -15.00
C VAL A 146 -16.04 -30.48 -13.80
N LYS A 147 -15.78 -31.78 -13.63
CA LYS A 147 -16.19 -32.51 -12.42
C LYS A 147 -15.28 -32.13 -11.25
N VAL A 148 -15.75 -31.24 -10.38
CA VAL A 148 -15.03 -30.82 -9.17
C VAL A 148 -15.42 -31.71 -7.99
N ILE A 149 -14.44 -32.22 -7.25
CA ILE A 149 -14.63 -33.03 -6.03
C ILE A 149 -13.89 -32.36 -4.87
N PRO A 150 -14.56 -32.01 -3.75
CA PRO A 150 -16.01 -32.09 -3.55
C PRO A 150 -16.79 -31.03 -4.37
N THR A 151 -18.04 -31.33 -4.74
CA THR A 151 -18.87 -30.43 -5.57
C THR A 151 -19.06 -29.05 -4.94
N SER A 152 -19.05 -28.97 -3.60
CA SER A 152 -19.14 -27.71 -2.85
C SER A 152 -18.00 -26.73 -3.15
N ALA A 153 -16.86 -27.20 -3.65
CA ALA A 153 -15.73 -26.35 -4.00
C ALA A 153 -15.96 -25.54 -5.29
N MET A 154 -16.95 -25.93 -6.12
CA MET A 154 -17.26 -25.25 -7.39
C MET A 154 -17.54 -23.75 -7.20
N ASN A 155 -18.42 -23.42 -6.24
CA ASN A 155 -18.81 -22.03 -6.00
C ASN A 155 -17.62 -21.16 -5.59
N ARG A 156 -16.74 -21.70 -4.74
CA ARG A 156 -15.51 -21.00 -4.32
C ARG A 156 -14.57 -20.74 -5.50
N MET A 157 -14.44 -21.70 -6.41
CA MET A 157 -13.60 -21.52 -7.61
C MET A 157 -14.19 -20.48 -8.57
N LEU A 158 -15.50 -20.47 -8.76
CA LEU A 158 -16.19 -19.44 -9.57
C LEU A 158 -16.02 -18.04 -8.97
N GLU A 159 -16.17 -17.91 -7.65
CA GLU A 159 -15.94 -16.65 -6.92
C GLU A 159 -14.48 -16.18 -7.01
N MET A 160 -13.51 -17.11 -6.97
CA MET A 160 -12.09 -16.77 -7.18
C MET A 160 -11.82 -16.24 -8.59
N LEU A 161 -12.44 -16.83 -9.63
CA LEU A 161 -12.33 -16.33 -11.00
C LEU A 161 -12.99 -14.95 -11.14
N ASP A 162 -14.11 -14.74 -10.45
CA ASP A 162 -14.84 -13.48 -10.50
C ASP A 162 -14.04 -12.31 -9.91
N ARG A 163 -13.41 -12.52 -8.74
CA ARG A 163 -12.63 -11.48 -8.04
C ARG A 163 -11.27 -11.17 -8.66
N ARG A 164 -10.76 -12.02 -9.56
CA ARG A 164 -9.40 -11.85 -10.13
C ARG A 164 -9.44 -10.99 -11.39
N THR A 165 -8.85 -9.79 -11.30
CA THR A 165 -8.77 -8.83 -12.42
C THR A 165 -7.41 -8.86 -13.12
N PHE A 166 -6.31 -8.94 -12.36
CA PHE A 166 -4.95 -8.92 -12.89
C PHE A 166 -4.14 -10.08 -12.35
N TRP A 167 -3.30 -10.66 -13.21
CA TRP A 167 -2.31 -11.67 -12.83
C TRP A 167 -0.90 -11.10 -12.97
N CYS A 168 -0.22 -10.87 -11.84
CA CYS A 168 1.19 -10.50 -11.82
C CYS A 168 2.06 -11.70 -12.26
N ILE A 169 2.72 -11.56 -13.41
CA ILE A 169 3.54 -12.62 -14.03
C ILE A 169 5.05 -12.42 -13.82
N SER A 170 5.52 -11.19 -13.62
CA SER A 170 6.94 -10.93 -13.40
C SER A 170 7.40 -11.39 -12.02
N ARG A 171 8.64 -11.86 -11.96
CA ARG A 171 9.30 -12.26 -10.71
C ARG A 171 10.74 -11.76 -10.73
N GLN A 172 11.19 -11.16 -9.63
CA GLN A 172 12.58 -10.74 -9.47
C GLN A 172 13.41 -11.93 -8.97
N ARG A 173 13.62 -12.92 -9.85
CA ARG A 173 14.42 -14.13 -9.55
C ARG A 173 15.33 -14.46 -10.72
N CYS A 174 16.49 -15.04 -10.40
CA CYS A 174 17.48 -15.46 -11.39
C CYS A 174 17.11 -16.75 -12.16
N TRP A 175 16.11 -17.51 -11.67
CA TRP A 175 15.70 -18.77 -12.25
C TRP A 175 14.23 -18.70 -12.69
N GLY A 176 13.99 -18.88 -13.99
CA GLY A 176 12.67 -18.81 -14.63
C GLY A 176 12.79 -18.66 -16.14
N VAL A 177 11.64 -18.56 -16.83
CA VAL A 177 11.60 -18.19 -18.25
C VAL A 177 11.78 -16.67 -18.36
N PRO A 178 12.75 -16.19 -19.17
CA PRO A 178 12.96 -14.75 -19.39
C PRO A 178 11.76 -14.04 -20.04
#